data_AF-A0A9X9L9E9-F1
#
_entry.id   AF-A0A9X9L9E9-F1
#
_cell.length_a   1.000
_cell.length_b   1.000
_cell.length_c   1.000
_cell.angle_alpha   90.00
_cell.angle_beta   90.00
_cell.angle_gamma   90.00
#
_symmetry.space_group_name_H-M   'P 1'
#
loop_
_entity.id
_entity.type
_entity.pdbx_description
1 polymer ?
#
loop_
_entity_poly.entity_id
_entity_poly.type
_entity_poly.pdbx_seq_one_letter_code
_entity_poly.pdbx_strand_id
1 'polypeptide(L)'
;MFKDRFLKRIPASEARPITEGSAIGRKNKNFQLKGHYCRTVGSGQLIGSRSPRQLDFLIKSIDLPLDAVTDWKDIGVIGEFSVKSVRKARKEKFDQLTRYAREIFCSQPLRRFLHGFCLYKSDLELWLFDRSGAYSTGLISIKHSQEYLVRAISSYLLMSRDELGFDKSIKEKDGEYFVLVNKKGSKGSKNFNINPVPVVRPETLVTRGTTCFETIDKDNIIKYSWNRDPGNTEVNL
;
A
#
# COMPACT_ATOMS: atom_id res chain seq x y z
N MET A 1 -25.95 7.92 -7.69
CA MET A 1 -25.46 9.26 -7.28
C MET A 1 -23.93 9.38 -7.18
N PHE A 2 -23.21 8.51 -6.43
CA PHE A 2 -21.73 8.50 -6.42
C PHE A 2 -21.11 8.00 -7.74
N LYS A 3 -21.65 6.89 -8.28
CA LYS A 3 -21.23 6.31 -9.58
C LYS A 3 -21.41 7.29 -10.74
N ASP A 4 -22.51 8.04 -10.76
CA ASP A 4 -22.82 8.98 -11.85
C ASP A 4 -22.09 10.32 -11.77
N ARG A 5 -21.76 10.82 -10.57
CA ARG A 5 -21.09 12.13 -10.41
C ARG A 5 -19.58 12.07 -10.53
N PHE A 6 -18.96 10.94 -10.16
CA PHE A 6 -17.50 10.86 -10.05
C PHE A 6 -16.89 9.80 -10.96
N LEU A 7 -17.48 8.60 -11.08
CA LEU A 7 -16.91 7.53 -11.90
C LEU A 7 -17.13 7.74 -13.41
N LYS A 8 -18.23 8.39 -13.83
CA LYS A 8 -18.47 8.76 -15.24
C LYS A 8 -17.63 9.94 -15.76
N ARG A 9 -16.89 10.64 -14.89
CA ARG A 9 -16.02 11.78 -15.27
C ARG A 9 -14.56 11.36 -15.50
N ILE A 10 -14.24 10.10 -15.27
CA ILE A 10 -12.96 9.51 -15.70
C ILE A 10 -13.11 9.22 -17.20
N PRO A 11 -12.32 9.83 -18.09
CA PRO A 11 -12.50 9.64 -19.52
C PRO A 11 -12.28 8.16 -19.87
N ALA A 12 -13.24 7.56 -20.57
CA ALA A 12 -12.96 6.37 -21.35
C ALA A 12 -12.02 6.78 -22.49
N SER A 13 -10.96 6.01 -22.68
CA SER A 13 -9.94 6.28 -23.70
C SER A 13 -10.55 6.13 -25.10
N GLU A 14 -10.80 7.25 -25.78
CA GLU A 14 -10.97 7.31 -27.23
C GLU A 14 -10.22 8.50 -27.82
N ALA A 15 -9.76 8.35 -29.06
CA ALA A 15 -8.70 9.15 -29.67
C ALA A 15 -9.22 10.28 -30.60
N ARG A 16 -8.50 11.43 -30.54
CA ARG A 16 -8.38 12.57 -31.51
C ARG A 16 -9.61 13.50 -31.70
N PRO A 17 -9.50 14.71 -32.31
CA PRO A 17 -8.33 15.43 -32.89
C PRO A 17 -8.11 16.87 -32.34
N ILE A 18 -7.06 17.53 -32.84
CA ILE A 18 -6.50 18.84 -32.46
C ILE A 18 -7.28 20.00 -33.11
N THR A 19 -7.57 21.08 -32.37
CA THR A 19 -7.65 22.46 -32.91
C THR A 19 -7.31 23.49 -31.83
N GLU A 20 -6.53 24.50 -32.21
CA GLU A 20 -5.85 25.49 -31.36
C GLU A 20 -6.74 26.64 -30.85
N GLY A 21 -6.41 27.16 -29.66
CA GLY A 21 -6.96 28.38 -29.06
C GLY A 21 -6.36 28.69 -27.67
N SER A 22 -5.33 29.53 -27.65
CA SER A 22 -4.52 30.04 -26.52
C SER A 22 -5.28 31.08 -25.65
N ALA A 23 -5.08 31.33 -24.34
CA ALA A 23 -4.42 30.67 -23.21
C ALA A 23 -4.68 31.50 -21.93
N ILE A 24 -4.95 30.89 -20.78
CA ILE A 24 -4.34 31.25 -19.47
C ILE A 24 -4.14 29.94 -18.70
N GLY A 25 -2.90 29.44 -18.73
CA GLY A 25 -2.52 28.13 -18.24
C GLY A 25 -2.54 28.02 -16.72
N ARG A 26 -3.60 27.44 -16.17
CA ARG A 26 -3.38 26.43 -15.11
C ARG A 26 -2.82 25.21 -15.84
N LYS A 27 -1.53 24.90 -15.66
CA LYS A 27 -1.01 23.59 -16.05
C LYS A 27 -1.91 22.56 -15.37
N ASN A 28 -2.83 21.95 -16.12
CA ASN A 28 -3.52 20.75 -15.70
C ASN A 28 -2.41 19.72 -15.47
N LYS A 29 -1.94 19.61 -14.22
CA LYS A 29 -1.19 18.44 -13.81
C LYS A 29 -2.16 17.29 -14.04
N ASN A 30 -1.92 16.51 -15.09
CA ASN A 30 -2.66 15.28 -15.31
C ASN A 30 -2.33 14.37 -14.12
N PHE A 31 -3.20 14.38 -13.12
CA PHE A 31 -3.12 13.46 -12.00
C PHE A 31 -3.55 12.09 -12.52
N GLN A 32 -2.56 11.31 -12.95
CA GLN A 32 -2.78 9.96 -13.41
C GLN A 32 -3.03 9.07 -12.20
N LEU A 33 -4.16 8.35 -12.21
CA LEU A 33 -4.45 7.32 -11.21
C LEU A 33 -3.32 6.29 -11.21
N LYS A 34 -2.88 5.90 -10.01
CA LYS A 34 -1.86 4.89 -9.77
C LYS A 34 -2.43 3.59 -9.22
N GLY A 35 -3.68 3.63 -8.75
CA GLY A 35 -4.39 2.45 -8.31
C GLY A 35 -5.86 2.45 -8.71
N HIS A 36 -6.47 1.27 -8.61
CA HIS A 36 -7.91 1.10 -8.74
C HIS A 36 -8.46 0.43 -7.47
N TYR A 37 -9.68 0.81 -7.10
CA TYR A 37 -10.39 0.23 -5.97
C TYR A 37 -11.01 -1.11 -6.36
N CYS A 38 -10.90 -2.10 -5.46
CA CYS A 38 -11.64 -3.35 -5.52
C CYS A 38 -12.30 -3.64 -4.17
N ARG A 39 -13.28 -4.54 -4.21
CA ARG A 39 -13.82 -5.21 -3.02
C ARG A 39 -13.82 -6.70 -3.27
N THR A 40 -13.74 -7.48 -2.21
CA THR A 40 -13.95 -8.91 -2.30
C THR A 40 -15.42 -9.25 -2.04
N VAL A 41 -16.01 -10.09 -2.89
CA VAL A 41 -17.39 -10.56 -2.76
C VAL A 41 -17.48 -11.89 -2.00
N GLY A 42 -16.35 -12.53 -1.69
CA GLY A 42 -16.27 -13.74 -0.89
C GLY A 42 -14.84 -14.10 -0.52
N SER A 43 -14.68 -15.04 0.41
CA SER A 43 -13.38 -15.36 1.03
C SER A 43 -12.38 -16.10 0.13
N GLY A 44 -12.80 -16.54 -1.06
CA GLY A 44 -11.98 -17.26 -2.04
C GLY A 44 -11.35 -16.41 -3.14
N GLN A 45 -11.54 -15.08 -3.11
CA GLN A 45 -10.99 -14.18 -4.13
C GLN A 45 -9.58 -13.66 -3.80
N LEU A 46 -9.05 -14.04 -2.64
CA LEU A 46 -7.70 -13.71 -2.19
C LEU A 46 -6.84 -14.96 -2.13
N ILE A 47 -5.71 -14.94 -2.83
CA ILE A 47 -4.70 -16.00 -2.80
C ILE A 47 -3.46 -15.56 -2.05
N GLY A 48 -2.69 -16.51 -1.53
CA GLY A 48 -1.43 -16.24 -0.81
C GLY A 48 -1.55 -16.09 0.71
N SER A 49 -2.77 -16.16 1.27
CA SER A 49 -2.97 -16.20 2.73
C SER A 49 -3.11 -17.62 3.26
N ARG A 50 -2.74 -17.82 4.52
CA ARG A 50 -2.99 -19.05 5.30
C ARG A 50 -4.47 -19.26 5.63
N SER A 51 -5.33 -18.26 5.45
CA SER A 51 -6.76 -18.40 5.77
C SER A 51 -7.62 -17.58 4.80
N PRO A 52 -8.82 -18.06 4.43
CA PRO A 52 -9.75 -17.28 3.62
C PRO A 52 -10.14 -15.98 4.33
N ARG A 53 -10.12 -14.84 3.61
CA ARG A 53 -10.49 -13.51 4.13
C ARG A 53 -11.30 -12.73 3.11
N GLN A 54 -12.10 -11.79 3.60
CA GLN A 54 -12.91 -10.89 2.78
C GLN A 54 -12.64 -9.44 3.21
N LEU A 55 -12.07 -8.65 2.32
CA LEU A 55 -11.86 -7.22 2.49
C LEU A 55 -13.04 -6.44 1.90
N ASP A 56 -13.54 -5.48 2.67
CA ASP A 56 -14.57 -4.54 2.21
C ASP A 56 -14.01 -3.54 1.19
N PHE A 57 -12.75 -3.13 1.37
CA PHE A 57 -12.05 -2.19 0.51
C PHE A 57 -10.59 -2.56 0.34
N LEU A 58 -10.09 -2.53 -0.90
CA LEU A 58 -8.67 -2.58 -1.20
C LEU A 58 -8.32 -1.74 -2.42
N ILE A 59 -7.06 -1.31 -2.51
CA ILE A 59 -6.50 -0.69 -3.72
C ILE A 59 -5.35 -1.54 -4.24
N LYS A 60 -5.34 -1.82 -5.54
CA LYS A 60 -4.23 -2.46 -6.27
C LYS A 60 -3.61 -1.48 -7.26
N SER A 61 -2.42 -1.79 -7.77
CA SER A 61 -1.80 -1.02 -8.85
C SER A 61 -2.72 -0.95 -10.08
N ILE A 62 -2.72 0.20 -10.75
CA ILE A 62 -3.45 0.37 -12.01
C ILE A 62 -2.93 -0.55 -13.12
N ASP A 63 -1.68 -1.00 -13.02
CA ASP A 63 -1.03 -1.89 -13.99
C ASP A 63 -1.52 -3.34 -13.88
N LEU A 64 -2.28 -3.67 -12.83
CA LEU A 64 -2.83 -5.01 -12.63
C LEU A 64 -4.25 -5.09 -13.23
N PRO A 65 -4.64 -6.21 -13.86
CA PRO A 65 -6.00 -6.37 -14.35
C PRO A 65 -7.02 -6.28 -13.21
N LEU A 66 -8.13 -5.59 -13.45
CA LEU A 66 -9.19 -5.38 -12.46
C LEU A 66 -9.81 -6.72 -12.00
N ASP A 67 -10.07 -7.60 -12.97
CA ASP A 67 -10.75 -8.89 -12.78
C ASP A 67 -9.81 -10.03 -12.39
N ALA A 68 -8.50 -9.77 -12.27
CA ALA A 68 -7.55 -10.79 -11.82
C ALA A 68 -7.82 -11.19 -10.36
N VAL A 69 -7.62 -12.48 -10.09
CA VAL A 69 -7.54 -13.02 -8.73
C VAL A 69 -6.53 -12.19 -7.95
N THR A 70 -6.93 -11.71 -6.77
CA THR A 70 -6.11 -10.75 -6.01
C THR A 70 -5.16 -11.50 -5.10
N ASP A 71 -3.86 -11.24 -5.25
CA ASP A 71 -2.83 -11.71 -4.32
C ASP A 71 -2.56 -10.63 -3.26
N TRP A 72 -2.30 -11.04 -2.01
CA TRP A 72 -1.88 -10.14 -0.94
C TRP A 72 -0.63 -9.33 -1.28
N LYS A 73 0.24 -9.85 -2.16
CA LYS A 73 1.43 -9.12 -2.62
C LYS A 73 1.11 -7.86 -3.44
N ASP A 74 -0.10 -7.77 -3.99
CA ASP A 74 -0.54 -6.71 -4.91
C ASP A 74 -1.35 -5.61 -4.22
N ILE A 75 -1.70 -5.81 -2.94
CA ILE A 75 -2.55 -4.88 -2.19
C ILE A 75 -1.72 -3.71 -1.68
N GLY A 76 -2.13 -2.50 -2.06
CA GLY A 76 -1.52 -1.23 -1.67
C GLY A 76 -2.16 -0.58 -0.44
N VAL A 77 -3.49 -0.66 -0.32
CA VAL A 77 -4.28 -0.07 0.77
C VAL A 77 -5.41 -1.02 1.14
N ILE A 78 -5.80 -1.04 2.42
CA ILE A 78 -6.93 -1.83 2.94
C ILE A 78 -7.94 -0.94 3.66
N GLY A 79 -9.21 -1.31 3.63
CA GLY A 79 -10.23 -0.60 4.37
C GLY A 79 -11.38 -1.50 4.80
N GLU A 80 -12.01 -1.14 5.91
CA GLU A 80 -13.12 -1.88 6.50
C GLU A 80 -14.30 -0.98 6.82
N PHE A 81 -15.51 -1.49 6.61
CA PHE A 81 -16.75 -0.75 6.82
C PHE A 81 -17.58 -1.36 7.94
N SER A 82 -18.20 -0.50 8.74
CA SER A 82 -19.18 -0.93 9.73
C SER A 82 -20.39 -0.03 9.72
N VAL A 83 -21.56 -0.67 9.67
CA VAL A 83 -22.85 -0.01 9.92
C VAL A 83 -23.11 0.22 11.41
N LYS A 84 -22.29 -0.37 12.30
CA LYS A 84 -22.36 -0.17 13.75
C LYS A 84 -21.59 1.10 14.13
N SER A 85 -21.93 1.68 15.28
CA SER A 85 -21.17 2.82 15.81
C SER A 85 -19.76 2.39 16.24
N VAL A 86 -18.86 3.38 16.33
CA VAL A 86 -17.48 3.21 16.81
C VAL A 86 -17.43 2.39 18.10
N ARG A 87 -18.24 2.73 19.11
CA ARG A 87 -18.29 2.02 20.41
C ARG A 87 -18.53 0.51 20.29
N LYS A 88 -19.28 0.08 19.27
CA LYS A 88 -19.66 -1.33 19.08
C LYS A 88 -18.71 -2.10 18.17
N ALA A 89 -18.01 -1.42 17.25
CA ALA A 89 -17.28 -2.09 16.18
C ALA A 89 -15.78 -1.75 16.09
N ARG A 90 -15.30 -0.70 16.77
CA ARG A 90 -13.90 -0.25 16.58
C ARG A 90 -12.88 -1.33 16.89
N LYS A 91 -13.03 -2.03 18.01
CA LYS A 91 -12.13 -3.14 18.38
C LYS A 91 -12.16 -4.26 17.33
N GLU A 92 -13.35 -4.73 17.00
CA GLU A 92 -13.56 -5.83 16.02
C GLU A 92 -12.93 -5.50 14.65
N LYS A 93 -13.17 -4.28 14.15
CA LYS A 93 -12.63 -3.82 12.87
C LYS A 93 -11.14 -3.56 12.90
N PHE A 94 -10.62 -3.02 14.00
CA PHE A 94 -9.18 -2.90 14.20
C PHE A 94 -8.48 -4.27 14.23
N ASP A 95 -9.04 -5.26 14.94
CA ASP A 95 -8.52 -6.62 14.98
C ASP A 95 -8.57 -7.29 13.59
N GLN A 96 -9.58 -6.98 12.79
CA GLN A 96 -9.69 -7.42 11.40
C GLN A 96 -8.62 -6.76 10.50
N LEU A 97 -8.49 -5.44 10.56
CA LEU A 97 -7.50 -4.68 9.79
C LEU A 97 -6.06 -5.11 10.14
N THR A 98 -5.79 -5.36 11.41
CA THR A 98 -4.49 -5.86 11.93
C THR A 98 -4.16 -7.24 11.36
N ARG A 99 -5.16 -8.14 11.24
CA ARG A 99 -4.96 -9.45 10.59
C ARG A 99 -4.61 -9.27 9.12
N TYR A 100 -5.22 -8.32 8.41
CA TYR A 100 -4.91 -8.05 7.01
C TYR A 100 -3.53 -7.43 6.84
N ALA A 101 -3.17 -6.49 7.70
CA ALA A 101 -1.83 -5.92 7.72
C ALA A 101 -0.78 -7.01 7.88
N ARG A 102 -1.00 -7.98 8.79
CA ARG A 102 -0.12 -9.14 8.95
C ARG A 102 0.02 -9.96 7.66
N GLU A 103 -1.09 -10.32 6.99
CA GLU A 103 -1.02 -11.08 5.73
C GLU A 103 -0.26 -10.30 4.65
N ILE A 104 -0.52 -8.99 4.51
CA ILE A 104 0.20 -8.11 3.57
C ILE A 104 1.70 -8.08 3.88
N PHE A 105 2.07 -7.90 5.15
CA PHE A 105 3.48 -7.85 5.54
C PHE A 105 4.22 -9.19 5.39
N CYS A 106 3.50 -10.31 5.45
CA CYS A 106 4.04 -11.63 5.14
C CYS A 106 4.28 -11.81 3.63
N SER A 107 3.34 -11.35 2.80
CA SER A 107 3.41 -11.42 1.33
C SER A 107 4.28 -10.32 0.71
N GLN A 108 4.54 -9.24 1.45
CA GLN A 108 5.39 -8.11 1.08
C GLN A 108 6.45 -7.88 2.17
N PRO A 109 7.47 -8.76 2.31
CA PRO A 109 8.40 -8.73 3.44
C PRO A 109 9.11 -7.39 3.65
N LEU A 110 9.44 -6.70 2.56
CA LEU A 110 10.12 -5.39 2.57
C LEU A 110 9.16 -4.19 2.64
N ARG A 111 7.84 -4.39 2.77
CA ARG A 111 6.89 -3.28 2.92
C ARG A 111 7.26 -2.46 4.16
N ARG A 112 7.47 -1.15 3.96
CA ARG A 112 7.88 -0.22 5.03
C ARG A 112 6.72 0.12 5.95
N PHE A 113 5.60 0.48 5.36
CA PHE A 113 4.36 0.79 6.05
C PHE A 113 3.15 0.47 5.14
N LEU A 114 1.97 0.37 5.72
CA LEU A 114 0.72 0.08 5.03
C LEU A 114 -0.34 1.08 5.48
N HIS A 115 -0.98 1.74 4.51
CA HIS A 115 -2.16 2.54 4.76
C HIS A 115 -3.38 1.65 4.93
N GLY A 116 -4.22 1.99 5.89
CA GLY A 116 -5.57 1.46 5.97
C GLY A 116 -6.54 2.43 6.59
N PHE A 117 -7.82 2.07 6.63
CA PHE A 117 -8.82 2.88 7.32
C PHE A 117 -10.04 2.07 7.74
N CYS A 118 -10.78 2.60 8.71
CA CYS A 118 -12.10 2.10 9.07
C CYS A 118 -13.13 3.21 8.93
N LEU A 119 -14.30 2.88 8.38
CA LEU A 119 -15.46 3.78 8.34
C LEU A 119 -16.61 3.20 9.17
N TYR A 120 -16.99 3.91 10.23
CA TYR A 120 -18.06 3.53 11.15
C TYR A 120 -19.24 4.50 10.99
N LYS A 121 -20.25 4.15 10.19
CA LYS A 121 -21.33 5.08 9.79
C LYS A 121 -20.78 6.41 9.22
N SER A 122 -20.61 7.41 10.07
CA SER A 122 -20.15 8.77 9.75
C SER A 122 -18.83 9.14 10.42
N ASP A 123 -18.09 8.17 10.98
CA ASP A 123 -16.80 8.38 11.62
C ASP A 123 -15.71 7.62 10.86
N LEU A 124 -14.71 8.35 10.39
CA LEU A 124 -13.56 7.83 9.66
C LEU A 124 -12.34 7.77 10.59
N GLU A 125 -11.61 6.67 10.55
CA GLU A 125 -10.33 6.51 11.24
C GLU A 125 -9.29 6.02 10.24
N LEU A 126 -8.27 6.85 9.97
CA LEU A 126 -7.16 6.46 9.10
C LEU A 126 -6.07 5.80 9.95
N TRP A 127 -5.46 4.76 9.39
CA TRP A 127 -4.45 3.94 10.03
C TRP A 127 -3.19 3.86 9.17
N LEU A 128 -2.05 3.90 9.84
CA LEU A 128 -0.75 3.58 9.27
C LEU A 128 -0.16 2.43 10.09
N PHE A 129 0.07 1.30 9.45
CA PHE A 129 0.73 0.14 10.05
C PHE A 129 2.17 0.10 9.61
N ASP A 130 3.08 -0.18 10.51
CA ASP A 130 4.47 -0.52 10.20
C ASP A 130 4.95 -1.70 11.06
N ARG A 131 6.25 -1.94 11.11
CA ARG A 131 6.83 -3.05 11.90
C ARG A 131 6.93 -2.73 13.40
N SER A 132 6.69 -1.49 13.80
CA SER A 132 6.66 -1.04 15.19
C SER A 132 5.25 -1.06 15.78
N GLY A 133 4.21 -0.90 14.96
CA GLY A 133 2.83 -0.96 15.41
C GLY A 133 1.82 -0.35 14.44
N ALA A 134 0.76 0.20 15.00
CA ALA A 134 -0.33 0.84 14.27
C ALA A 134 -0.56 2.24 14.85
N TYR A 135 -0.59 3.23 13.96
CA TYR A 135 -0.82 4.64 14.26
C TYR A 135 -2.14 5.07 13.66
N SER A 136 -2.94 5.84 14.38
CA SER A 136 -4.21 6.35 13.85
C SER A 136 -4.25 7.86 13.90
N THR A 137 -5.00 8.46 12.98
CA THR A 137 -5.36 9.89 13.04
C THR A 137 -6.30 10.24 14.20
N GLY A 138 -6.83 9.24 14.90
CA GLY A 138 -8.05 9.38 15.69
C GLY A 138 -9.29 9.44 14.80
N LEU A 139 -10.45 9.56 15.45
CA LEU A 139 -11.76 9.57 14.80
C LEU A 139 -12.07 10.95 14.22
N ILE A 140 -12.45 10.96 12.94
CA ILE A 140 -12.84 12.14 12.18
C ILE A 140 -14.32 12.00 11.82
N SER A 141 -15.17 12.85 12.37
CA SER A 141 -16.58 12.89 11.98
C SER A 141 -16.72 13.45 10.56
N ILE A 142 -17.27 12.66 9.64
CA ILE A 142 -17.53 13.07 8.25
C ILE A 142 -19.00 13.42 8.01
N LYS A 143 -19.83 13.45 9.06
CA LYS A 143 -21.28 13.72 8.97
C LYS A 143 -21.59 15.01 8.19
N HIS A 144 -20.80 16.05 8.42
CA HIS A 144 -20.94 17.37 7.77
C HIS A 144 -19.76 17.69 6.84
N SER A 145 -18.85 16.74 6.60
CA SER A 145 -17.60 16.97 5.87
C SER A 145 -17.18 15.72 5.10
N GLN A 146 -18.06 15.22 4.24
CA GLN A 146 -17.83 14.03 3.40
C GLN A 146 -16.59 14.18 2.49
N GLU A 147 -16.17 15.42 2.22
CA GLU A 147 -14.95 15.72 1.48
C GLU A 147 -13.71 15.05 2.08
N TYR A 148 -13.62 14.85 3.39
CA TYR A 148 -12.48 14.16 4.00
C TYR A 148 -12.34 12.72 3.50
N LEU A 149 -13.45 11.99 3.40
CA LEU A 149 -13.46 10.63 2.87
C LEU A 149 -13.03 10.61 1.39
N VAL A 150 -13.58 11.53 0.60
CA VAL A 150 -13.24 11.65 -0.83
C VAL A 150 -11.77 11.99 -1.01
N ARG A 151 -11.24 12.93 -0.23
CA ARG A 151 -9.83 13.33 -0.26
C ARG A 151 -8.94 12.15 0.14
N ALA A 152 -9.24 11.45 1.24
CA ALA A 152 -8.46 10.30 1.69
C ALA A 152 -8.39 9.19 0.61
N ILE A 153 -9.54 8.78 0.06
CA ILE A 153 -9.57 7.76 -1.00
C ILE A 153 -8.85 8.24 -2.26
N SER A 154 -9.07 9.49 -2.67
CA SER A 154 -8.40 10.06 -3.85
C SER A 154 -6.88 10.12 -3.67
N SER A 155 -6.41 10.49 -2.48
CA SER A 155 -4.99 10.46 -2.14
C SER A 155 -4.42 9.06 -2.31
N TYR A 156 -5.07 8.03 -1.77
CA TYR A 156 -4.61 6.65 -1.93
C TYR A 156 -4.56 6.18 -3.39
N LEU A 157 -5.53 6.58 -4.21
CA LEU A 157 -5.56 6.23 -5.63
C LEU A 157 -4.48 6.95 -6.46
N LEU A 158 -3.97 8.08 -5.98
CA LEU A 158 -2.96 8.90 -6.62
C LEU A 158 -1.54 8.61 -6.12
N MET A 159 -1.40 8.02 -4.92
CA MET A 159 -0.11 7.70 -4.33
C MET A 159 0.69 6.73 -5.20
N SER A 160 1.96 7.07 -5.39
CA SER A 160 2.95 6.17 -5.95
C SER A 160 3.18 4.97 -5.04
N ARG A 161 3.82 3.92 -5.57
CA ARG A 161 4.18 2.77 -4.74
C ARG A 161 5.05 3.15 -3.53
N ASP A 162 5.88 4.19 -3.66
CA ASP A 162 6.74 4.65 -2.57
C ASP A 162 5.96 5.27 -1.42
N GLU A 163 4.99 6.13 -1.76
CA GLU A 163 4.07 6.78 -0.83
C GLU A 163 3.09 5.79 -0.21
N LEU A 164 2.83 4.67 -0.89
CA LEU A 164 2.13 3.53 -0.31
C LEU A 164 3.02 2.73 0.65
N GLY A 165 4.34 2.84 0.57
CA GLY A 165 5.28 2.17 1.47
C GLY A 165 5.94 0.92 0.87
N PHE A 166 5.76 0.65 -0.42
CA PHE A 166 6.50 -0.42 -1.11
C PHE A 166 7.99 -0.07 -1.20
N ASP A 167 8.83 -1.04 -0.88
CA ASP A 167 10.26 -0.92 -1.07
C ASP A 167 10.67 -1.04 -2.55
N LYS A 168 11.79 -0.40 -2.91
CA LYS A 168 12.33 -0.34 -4.27
C LYS A 168 13.77 -0.83 -4.36
N SER A 169 14.32 -1.40 -3.29
CA SER A 169 15.72 -1.79 -3.21
C SER A 169 16.01 -3.06 -4.01
N ILE A 170 15.05 -3.99 -4.06
CA ILE A 170 15.07 -5.12 -4.98
C ILE A 170 14.57 -4.64 -6.35
N LYS A 171 15.35 -4.95 -7.38
CA LYS A 171 15.03 -4.71 -8.79
C LYS A 171 14.73 -6.04 -9.48
N GLU A 172 13.88 -5.97 -10.49
CA GLU A 172 13.60 -7.09 -11.39
C GLU A 172 13.96 -6.65 -12.81
N LYS A 173 14.67 -7.52 -13.55
CA LYS A 173 14.93 -7.35 -14.97
C LYS A 173 14.97 -8.74 -15.62
N ASP A 174 14.18 -8.93 -16.67
CA ASP A 174 14.13 -10.20 -17.43
C ASP A 174 13.87 -11.44 -16.56
N GLY A 175 13.09 -11.28 -15.48
CA GLY A 175 12.78 -12.34 -14.50
C GLY A 175 13.88 -12.58 -13.44
N GLU A 176 15.01 -11.88 -13.54
CA GLU A 176 16.08 -11.92 -12.54
C GLU A 176 15.91 -10.80 -11.51
N TYR A 177 16.17 -11.16 -10.24
CA TYR A 177 16.08 -10.23 -9.12
C TYR A 177 17.46 -9.85 -8.62
N PHE A 178 17.70 -8.57 -8.39
CA PHE A 178 18.99 -8.09 -7.91
C PHE A 178 18.89 -6.89 -6.96
N VAL A 179 19.92 -6.73 -6.14
CA VAL A 179 20.08 -5.59 -5.22
C VAL A 179 21.36 -4.83 -5.56
N LEU A 180 21.25 -3.51 -5.60
CA LEU A 180 22.39 -2.61 -5.75
C LEU A 180 22.88 -2.18 -4.37
N VAL A 181 24.10 -2.59 -4.00
CA VAL A 181 24.71 -2.21 -2.73
C VAL A 181 25.83 -1.22 -2.98
N ASN A 182 25.66 -0.02 -2.43
CA ASN A 182 26.69 1.03 -2.47
C ASN A 182 27.60 0.88 -1.25
N LYS A 183 28.89 0.62 -1.47
CA LYS A 183 29.86 0.56 -0.37
C LYS A 183 30.28 1.98 0.01
N LYS A 184 30.06 2.36 1.28
CA LYS A 184 30.49 3.66 1.83
C LYS A 184 31.97 3.91 1.51
N GLY A 185 32.27 5.04 0.89
CA GLY A 185 33.64 5.45 0.54
C GLY A 185 34.19 4.90 -0.79
N SER A 186 33.38 4.17 -1.58
CA SER A 186 33.78 3.74 -2.93
C SER A 186 32.86 4.33 -4.00
N LYS A 187 33.40 4.61 -5.20
CA LYS A 187 32.62 5.12 -6.35
C LYS A 187 31.78 4.04 -7.07
N GLY A 188 31.76 2.80 -6.58
CA GLY A 188 31.12 1.66 -7.25
C GLY A 188 29.95 1.08 -6.46
N SER A 189 28.83 0.83 -7.15
CA SER A 189 27.77 -0.05 -6.69
C SER A 189 28.11 -1.50 -7.06
N LYS A 190 27.96 -2.45 -6.12
CA LYS A 190 28.03 -3.88 -6.44
C LYS A 190 26.61 -4.42 -6.62
N ASN A 191 26.40 -5.17 -7.70
CA ASN A 191 25.15 -5.86 -7.97
C ASN A 191 25.21 -7.27 -7.37
N PHE A 192 24.13 -7.66 -6.70
CA PHE A 192 23.96 -9.00 -6.19
C PHE A 192 22.67 -9.59 -6.75
N ASN A 193 22.80 -10.65 -7.54
CA ASN A 193 21.65 -11.44 -7.97
C ASN A 193 21.16 -12.27 -6.79
N ILE A 194 19.85 -12.24 -6.53
CA ILE A 194 19.23 -12.86 -5.36
C ILE A 194 18.10 -13.78 -5.75
N ASN A 195 17.85 -14.77 -4.88
CA ASN A 195 16.55 -15.44 -4.87
C ASN A 195 15.50 -14.45 -4.30
N PRO A 196 14.39 -14.15 -4.99
CA PRO A 196 13.35 -13.24 -4.50
C PRO A 196 12.57 -13.80 -3.31
N VAL A 197 12.71 -15.10 -3.01
CA VAL A 197 12.12 -15.73 -1.83
C VAL A 197 13.09 -15.57 -0.65
N PRO A 198 12.69 -14.86 0.42
CA PRO A 198 13.57 -14.64 1.57
C PRO A 198 13.79 -15.94 2.35
N VAL A 199 15.04 -16.16 2.78
CA VAL A 199 15.43 -17.27 3.68
C VAL A 199 15.04 -16.98 5.12
N VAL A 200 14.93 -15.71 5.49
CA VAL A 200 14.42 -15.26 6.80
C VAL A 200 13.42 -14.14 6.53
N ARG A 201 12.21 -14.24 7.09
CA ARG A 201 11.22 -13.16 7.10
C ARG A 201 10.39 -13.17 8.38
N PRO A 202 9.88 -12.02 8.86
CA PRO A 202 8.99 -11.98 10.00
C PRO A 202 7.59 -12.45 9.62
N GLU A 203 6.97 -13.28 10.46
CA GLU A 203 5.58 -13.73 10.30
C GLU A 203 4.59 -13.01 11.24
N THR A 204 5.11 -12.10 12.07
CA THR A 204 4.34 -11.28 13.00
C THR A 204 4.27 -9.84 12.50
N LEU A 205 3.23 -9.12 12.94
CA LEU A 205 3.03 -7.72 12.58
C LEU A 205 4.12 -6.84 13.20
N VAL A 206 4.31 -6.96 14.52
CA VAL A 206 5.31 -6.21 15.29
C VAL A 206 6.57 -7.05 15.45
N THR A 207 7.71 -6.53 15.01
CA THR A 207 9.01 -7.22 14.99
C THR A 207 10.14 -6.25 14.63
N ARG A 208 11.40 -6.68 14.79
CA ARG A 208 12.58 -5.94 14.25
C ARG A 208 12.63 -5.90 12.72
N GLY A 209 11.69 -6.56 12.04
CA GLY A 209 11.52 -6.50 10.59
C GLY A 209 12.65 -7.16 9.79
N THR A 210 13.49 -7.99 10.41
CA THR A 210 14.63 -8.60 9.73
C THR A 210 14.19 -9.51 8.60
N THR A 211 14.62 -9.18 7.38
CA THR A 211 14.37 -9.98 6.18
C THR A 211 15.70 -10.24 5.48
N CYS A 212 15.99 -11.50 5.16
CA CYS A 212 17.22 -11.92 4.52
C CYS A 212 16.94 -12.62 3.20
N PHE A 213 17.72 -12.28 2.18
CA PHE A 213 17.71 -12.94 0.87
C PHE A 213 19.07 -13.57 0.63
N GLU A 214 19.08 -14.76 0.06
CA GLU A 214 20.30 -15.45 -0.36
C GLU A 214 20.66 -15.05 -1.78
N THR A 215 21.95 -14.84 -2.05
CA THR A 215 22.44 -14.61 -3.41
C THR A 215 22.41 -15.91 -4.23
N ILE A 216 22.26 -15.80 -5.54
CA ILE A 216 22.18 -17.00 -6.41
C ILE A 216 23.47 -17.85 -6.35
N ASP A 217 24.62 -17.21 -6.19
CA ASP A 217 25.93 -17.87 -5.99
C ASP A 217 26.08 -18.53 -4.60
N LYS A 218 25.16 -18.24 -3.66
CA LYS A 218 25.18 -18.67 -2.25
C LYS A 218 26.38 -18.18 -1.43
N ASP A 219 27.12 -17.20 -1.93
CA ASP A 219 28.29 -16.64 -1.22
C ASP A 219 27.90 -15.55 -0.21
N ASN A 220 26.71 -14.96 -0.34
CA ASN A 220 26.31 -13.80 0.44
C ASN A 220 24.84 -13.87 0.89
N ILE A 221 24.56 -13.18 2.00
CA ILE A 221 23.20 -12.90 2.48
C ILE A 221 22.96 -11.40 2.45
N ILE A 222 21.92 -10.96 1.74
CA ILE A 222 21.44 -9.58 1.76
C ILE A 222 20.44 -9.44 2.91
N LYS A 223 20.82 -8.68 3.94
CA LYS A 223 20.01 -8.46 5.14
C LYS A 223 19.40 -7.07 5.14
N TYR A 224 18.08 -7.02 5.26
CA TYR A 224 17.31 -5.83 5.59
C TYR A 224 16.95 -5.87 7.07
N SER A 225 17.23 -4.79 7.79
CA SER A 225 16.86 -4.64 9.19
C SER A 225 16.48 -3.21 9.50
N TRP A 226 15.49 -3.03 10.36
CA TRP A 226 15.20 -1.72 10.93
C TRP A 226 16.30 -1.36 11.91
N ASN A 227 16.99 -0.25 11.63
CA ASN A 227 17.95 0.32 12.54
C ASN A 227 17.26 1.44 13.32
N ARG A 228 17.54 1.52 14.63
CA ARG A 228 17.24 2.74 15.37
C ARG A 228 18.24 3.78 14.91
N ASP A 229 17.75 4.87 14.33
CA ASP A 229 18.59 6.05 14.17
C ASP A 229 18.65 6.75 15.53
N PRO A 230 19.82 6.93 16.15
CA PRO A 230 19.95 7.66 17.41
C PRO A 230 19.66 9.18 17.27
N GLY A 231 19.32 9.67 16.08
CA GLY A 231 18.88 11.05 15.85
C GLY A 231 17.53 11.42 16.51
N ASN A 232 17.13 12.68 16.31
CA ASN A 232 15.89 13.26 16.85
C ASN A 232 14.67 12.38 16.51
N THR A 233 13.98 11.90 17.54
CA THR A 233 12.69 11.22 17.40
C THR A 233 11.68 12.12 16.69
N GLU A 234 10.66 11.55 16.05
CA GLU A 234 9.57 12.32 15.41
C GLU A 234 8.86 13.31 16.37
N VAL A 235 9.03 13.14 17.68
CA VAL A 235 8.58 14.06 18.74
C VAL A 235 9.33 15.41 18.74
N ASN A 236 10.50 15.48 18.11
CA ASN A 236 11.40 16.64 18.09
C ASN A 236 11.42 17.35 16.72
N LEU A 237 10.46 17.05 15.83
CA LEU A 237 10.21 17.75 14.55
C LEU A 237 8.99 18.66 14.68
#